data_AF-A0A261B0Q2-F1
#
_entry.id   AF-A0A261B0Q2-F1
#
_cell.length_a   1.000
_cell.length_b   1.000
_cell.length_c   1.000
_cell.angle_alpha   90.00
_cell.angle_beta   90.00
_cell.angle_gamma   90.00
#
_symmetry.space_group_name_H-M   'P 1'
#
loop_
_entity.id
_entity.type
_entity.pdbx_description
1 polymer ?
#
loop_
_entity_poly.entity_id
_entity_poly.type
_entity_poly.pdbx_seq_one_letter_code
_entity_poly.pdbx_strand_id
1 'polypeptide(L)'
;TRSSRLLRKRLFLVEKLKDADTVGLVVGSVGVDKHREAVKRMRDLCKSAGKKIYVISVGKINVPKLSNFSTDIDVFVLLSCPFGVVLDSSDYFRPVVSFFEAEIALNPAKTWAADFGWSAEFAAFLEDKIETEVPEDAAGDFSLISGKVRVQTKEDEATGDGPRSVAIYNPGYCNDRTWKGLDDGVVTSEDSTTMGEGRSGIAQGYSGK
;
A
#
# COMPACT_ATOMS: atom_id res chain seq x y z
N THR A 1 14.14 -14.46 25.65
CA THR A 1 15.14 -14.81 24.60
C THR A 1 14.99 -13.86 23.42
N ARG A 2 16.05 -13.61 22.64
CA ARG A 2 16.01 -12.69 21.48
C ARG A 2 14.89 -13.03 20.47
N SER A 3 14.59 -14.32 20.32
CA SER A 3 13.55 -14.85 19.44
C SER A 3 12.13 -14.43 19.84
N SER A 4 11.80 -14.38 21.14
CA SER A 4 10.45 -13.97 21.58
C SER A 4 10.18 -12.49 21.33
N ARG A 5 11.22 -11.64 21.39
CA ARG A 5 11.09 -10.21 21.06
C ARG A 5 10.85 -9.97 19.58
N LEU A 6 11.52 -10.72 18.71
CA LEU A 6 11.32 -10.63 17.26
C LEU A 6 9.92 -11.10 16.86
N LEU A 7 9.45 -12.21 17.45
CA LEU A 7 8.09 -12.70 17.21
C LEU A 7 7.03 -11.67 17.61
N ARG A 8 7.14 -11.06 18.81
CA ARG A 8 6.23 -9.99 19.23
C ARG A 8 6.25 -8.79 18.28
N LYS A 9 7.43 -8.40 17.77
CA LYS A 9 7.56 -7.33 16.78
C LYS A 9 6.79 -7.68 15.50
N ARG A 10 6.91 -8.91 14.99
CA ARG A 10 6.18 -9.35 13.79
C ARG A 10 4.67 -9.43 14.00
N LEU A 11 4.21 -9.98 15.13
CA LEU A 11 2.79 -10.02 15.48
C LEU A 11 2.19 -8.61 15.61
N PHE A 12 2.95 -7.66 16.15
CA PHE A 12 2.56 -6.25 16.19
C PHE A 12 2.38 -5.66 14.77
N LEU A 13 3.25 -6.02 13.81
CA LEU A 13 3.12 -5.55 12.42
C LEU A 13 1.90 -6.17 11.71
N VAL A 14 1.60 -7.44 11.96
CA VAL A 14 0.38 -8.13 11.48
C VAL A 14 -0.86 -7.37 11.98
N GLU A 15 -0.87 -7.03 13.27
CA GLU A 15 -1.97 -6.28 13.87
C GLU A 15 -2.09 -4.85 13.30
N LYS A 16 -0.95 -4.19 13.01
CA LYS A 16 -0.94 -2.90 12.31
C LYS A 16 -1.51 -2.99 10.90
N LEU A 17 -1.29 -4.08 10.19
CA LEU A 17 -1.89 -4.30 8.86
C LEU A 17 -3.41 -4.48 8.95
N LYS A 18 -3.91 -5.16 9.98
CA LYS A 18 -5.36 -5.28 10.20
C LYS A 18 -6.03 -3.93 10.44
N ASP A 19 -5.35 -3.01 11.11
CA ASP A 19 -5.81 -1.64 11.37
C ASP A 19 -5.67 -0.66 10.19
N ALA A 20 -4.93 -1.04 9.15
CA ALA A 20 -4.63 -0.16 8.03
C ALA A 20 -5.82 -0.01 7.09
N ASP A 21 -6.06 1.20 6.60
CA ASP A 21 -7.11 1.46 5.59
C ASP A 21 -6.56 1.29 4.17
N THR A 22 -5.28 1.66 3.99
CA THR A 22 -4.59 1.62 2.70
C THR A 22 -3.33 0.76 2.75
N VAL A 23 -3.25 -0.21 1.83
CA VAL A 23 -2.16 -1.19 1.72
C VAL A 23 -1.38 -0.99 0.41
N GLY A 24 -0.06 -0.90 0.52
CA GLY A 24 0.84 -0.84 -0.64
C GLY A 24 1.49 -2.18 -0.92
N LEU A 25 1.09 -2.87 -1.98
CA LEU A 25 1.76 -4.08 -2.46
C LEU A 25 3.01 -3.72 -3.27
N VAL A 26 4.18 -3.99 -2.72
CA VAL A 26 5.49 -3.75 -3.35
C VAL A 26 5.96 -5.01 -4.05
N VAL A 27 6.06 -4.97 -5.38
CA VAL A 27 6.53 -6.07 -6.21
C VAL A 27 8.01 -5.86 -6.52
N GLY A 28 8.88 -6.66 -5.88
CA GLY A 28 10.34 -6.52 -5.96
C GLY A 28 10.95 -7.07 -7.27
N SER A 29 10.59 -8.29 -7.65
CA SER A 29 11.23 -9.00 -8.77
C SER A 29 10.18 -9.63 -9.68
N VAL A 30 10.21 -9.28 -10.96
CA VAL A 30 9.30 -9.81 -12.01
C VAL A 30 9.70 -11.23 -12.45
N GLY A 31 10.91 -11.69 -12.11
CA GLY A 31 11.45 -12.99 -12.54
C GLY A 31 11.07 -14.20 -11.68
N VAL A 32 10.06 -14.10 -10.81
CA VAL A 32 9.60 -15.21 -9.98
C VAL A 32 8.28 -15.73 -10.53
N ASP A 33 8.18 -17.05 -10.71
CA ASP A 33 6.97 -17.70 -11.17
C ASP A 33 5.78 -17.42 -10.25
N LYS A 34 4.57 -17.36 -10.84
CA LYS A 34 3.30 -17.10 -10.14
C LYS A 34 3.14 -15.73 -9.47
N HIS A 35 4.00 -14.73 -9.77
CA HIS A 35 3.83 -13.37 -9.22
C HIS A 35 2.45 -12.76 -9.55
N ARG A 36 1.92 -13.03 -10.75
CA ARG A 36 0.66 -12.46 -11.24
C ARG A 36 -0.53 -12.99 -10.42
N GLU A 37 -0.47 -14.27 -10.08
CA GLU A 37 -1.47 -14.94 -9.25
C GLU A 37 -1.42 -14.38 -7.82
N ALA A 38 -0.22 -14.17 -7.28
CA ALA A 38 -0.04 -13.58 -5.95
C ALA A 38 -0.57 -12.13 -5.88
N VAL A 39 -0.33 -11.32 -6.92
CA VAL A 39 -0.90 -9.96 -7.00
C VAL A 39 -2.43 -10.00 -7.08
N LYS A 40 -3.00 -10.92 -7.86
CA LYS A 40 -4.46 -11.11 -7.94
C LYS A 40 -5.02 -11.50 -6.57
N ARG A 41 -4.39 -12.46 -5.91
CA ARG A 41 -4.77 -12.95 -4.58
C ARG A 41 -4.73 -11.83 -3.53
N MET A 42 -3.67 -11.03 -3.49
CA MET A 42 -3.60 -9.89 -2.57
C MET A 42 -4.72 -8.89 -2.81
N ARG A 43 -5.06 -8.63 -4.08
CA ARG A 43 -6.18 -7.75 -4.42
C ARG A 43 -7.49 -8.31 -3.90
N ASP A 44 -7.69 -9.62 -4.02
CA ASP A 44 -8.91 -10.28 -3.54
C ASP A 44 -8.98 -10.27 -2.00
N LEU A 45 -7.86 -10.48 -1.29
CA LEU A 45 -7.76 -10.32 0.17
C LEU A 45 -8.05 -8.89 0.65
N CYS A 46 -7.49 -7.88 -0.02
CA CYS A 46 -7.77 -6.49 0.34
C CYS A 46 -9.23 -6.13 0.08
N LYS A 47 -9.83 -6.64 -1.00
CA LYS A 47 -11.25 -6.44 -1.31
C LYS A 47 -12.16 -7.07 -0.24
N SER A 48 -11.91 -8.33 0.14
CA SER A 48 -12.71 -8.99 1.18
C SER A 48 -12.59 -8.29 2.53
N ALA A 49 -11.44 -7.68 2.82
CA ALA A 49 -11.21 -6.90 4.03
C ALA A 49 -11.66 -5.43 3.94
N GLY A 50 -12.21 -4.97 2.80
CA GLY A 50 -12.64 -3.58 2.60
C GLY A 50 -11.49 -2.55 2.56
N LYS A 51 -10.28 -2.96 2.17
CA LYS A 51 -9.07 -2.14 2.18
C LYS A 51 -8.67 -1.67 0.78
N LYS A 52 -8.13 -0.45 0.68
CA LYS A 52 -7.59 0.08 -0.58
C LYS A 52 -6.22 -0.53 -0.86
N ILE A 53 -5.96 -0.94 -2.10
CA ILE A 53 -4.69 -1.56 -2.50
C ILE A 53 -4.00 -0.76 -3.61
N TYR A 54 -2.75 -0.38 -3.40
CA TYR A 54 -1.86 0.18 -4.40
C TYR A 54 -0.78 -0.84 -4.77
N VAL A 55 -0.64 -1.15 -6.07
CA VAL A 55 0.41 -2.07 -6.54
C VAL A 55 1.57 -1.25 -7.11
N ILE A 56 2.74 -1.37 -6.47
CA ILE A 56 3.94 -0.62 -6.82
C ILE A 56 5.01 -1.62 -7.26
N SER A 57 5.42 -1.56 -8.52
CA SER A 57 6.54 -2.37 -9.01
C SER A 57 7.85 -1.60 -8.82
N VAL A 58 8.78 -2.19 -8.08
CA VAL A 58 10.08 -1.57 -7.78
C VAL A 58 11.16 -2.64 -7.89
N GLY A 59 12.14 -2.48 -8.78
CA GLY A 59 13.22 -3.47 -8.93
C GLY A 59 14.01 -3.73 -7.63
N LYS A 60 14.77 -2.73 -7.16
CA LYS A 60 15.43 -2.81 -5.84
C LYS A 60 14.71 -1.92 -4.84
N ILE A 61 14.18 -2.52 -3.77
CA ILE A 61 13.57 -1.81 -2.65
C ILE A 61 14.62 -0.97 -1.91
N ASN A 62 14.27 0.27 -1.60
CA ASN A 62 15.12 1.19 -0.85
C ASN A 62 14.21 2.17 -0.08
N VAL A 63 14.71 2.70 1.04
CA VAL A 63 13.99 3.63 1.91
C VAL A 63 13.42 4.82 1.12
N PRO A 64 14.20 5.55 0.29
CA PRO A 64 13.69 6.73 -0.42
C PRO A 64 12.52 6.42 -1.36
N LYS A 65 12.50 5.22 -1.95
CA LYS A 65 11.44 4.83 -2.90
C LYS A 65 10.11 4.60 -2.19
N LEU A 66 10.13 3.98 -1.02
CA LEU A 66 8.92 3.79 -0.23
C LEU A 66 8.49 5.08 0.47
N SER A 67 9.44 5.92 0.89
CA SER A 67 9.14 7.22 1.52
C SER A 67 8.24 8.11 0.68
N ASN A 68 8.38 8.09 -0.65
CA ASN A 68 7.53 8.87 -1.56
C ASN A 68 6.04 8.52 -1.47
N PHE A 69 5.70 7.28 -1.06
CA PHE A 69 4.32 6.80 -0.98
C PHE A 69 3.83 6.68 0.48
N SER A 70 4.68 6.98 1.47
CA SER A 70 4.37 6.83 2.89
C SER A 70 3.26 7.76 3.41
N THR A 71 2.93 8.83 2.67
CA THR A 71 1.83 9.72 3.06
C THR A 71 0.48 9.08 2.78
N ASP A 72 0.34 8.39 1.64
CA ASP A 72 -0.93 7.81 1.20
C ASP A 72 -1.11 6.35 1.66
N ILE A 73 -0.01 5.65 1.95
CA ILE A 73 -0.01 4.22 2.29
C ILE A 73 0.34 4.04 3.77
N ASP A 74 -0.50 3.28 4.48
CA ASP A 74 -0.30 3.00 5.90
C ASP A 74 0.71 1.87 6.13
N VAL A 75 0.63 0.82 5.31
CA VAL A 75 1.44 -0.41 5.45
C VAL A 75 1.88 -0.93 4.08
N PHE A 76 3.14 -1.32 3.97
CA PHE A 76 3.68 -1.93 2.76
C PHE A 76 3.76 -3.45 2.90
N VAL A 77 3.23 -4.18 1.94
CA VAL A 77 3.34 -5.64 1.82
C VAL A 77 4.37 -5.95 0.74
N LEU A 78 5.40 -6.70 1.09
CA LEU A 78 6.46 -7.08 0.17
C LEU A 78 6.14 -8.42 -0.52
N LEU A 79 5.99 -8.36 -1.84
CA LEU A 79 5.97 -9.53 -2.71
C LEU A 79 7.39 -9.77 -3.26
N SER A 80 8.13 -10.67 -2.60
CA SER A 80 9.50 -11.01 -2.99
C SER A 80 9.82 -12.49 -2.80
N CYS A 81 10.99 -12.92 -3.29
CA CYS A 81 11.57 -14.24 -3.06
C CYS A 81 11.73 -14.53 -1.55
N PRO A 82 11.62 -15.80 -1.11
CA PRO A 82 11.73 -16.19 0.30
C PRO A 82 12.97 -15.64 1.04
N PHE A 83 14.08 -15.42 0.34
CA PHE A 83 15.31 -14.87 0.93
C PHE A 83 15.28 -13.34 1.15
N GLY A 84 14.33 -12.61 0.57
CA GLY A 84 14.21 -11.16 0.66
C GLY A 84 13.45 -10.65 1.90
N VAL A 85 12.85 -11.54 2.67
CA VAL A 85 11.81 -11.19 3.66
C VAL A 85 12.39 -10.79 5.03
N VAL A 86 13.68 -11.02 5.27
CA VAL A 86 14.37 -10.62 6.52
C VAL A 86 14.88 -9.17 6.43
N LEU A 87 14.04 -8.25 5.96
CA LEU A 87 14.37 -6.83 6.04
C LEU A 87 14.25 -6.35 7.47
N ASP A 88 15.30 -5.67 7.96
CA ASP A 88 15.23 -4.85 9.14
C ASP A 88 14.27 -3.70 8.86
N SER A 89 13.07 -3.76 9.42
CA SER A 89 11.99 -2.81 9.18
C SER A 89 12.23 -1.45 9.85
N SER A 90 13.38 -1.24 10.47
CA SER A 90 13.63 -0.11 11.38
C SER A 90 13.86 1.21 10.64
N ASP A 91 14.35 1.16 9.40
CA ASP A 91 14.69 2.36 8.62
C ASP A 91 13.51 2.89 7.76
N TYR A 92 12.39 2.15 7.71
CA TYR A 92 11.23 2.53 6.91
C TYR A 92 10.23 3.35 7.74
N PHE A 93 9.75 4.46 7.17
CA PHE A 93 8.76 5.34 7.81
C PHE A 93 7.41 4.64 8.06
N ARG A 94 7.05 3.69 7.19
CA ARG A 94 5.84 2.88 7.32
C ARG A 94 6.23 1.42 7.50
N PRO A 95 5.44 0.64 8.26
CA PRO A 95 5.70 -0.77 8.48
C PRO A 95 5.74 -1.54 7.15
N VAL A 96 6.72 -2.42 7.05
CA VAL A 96 6.88 -3.35 5.92
C VAL A 96 6.64 -4.77 6.43
N VAL A 97 5.67 -5.45 5.84
CA VAL A 97 5.27 -6.81 6.18
C VAL A 97 5.49 -7.77 5.01
N SER A 98 5.65 -9.05 5.32
CA SER A 98 5.71 -10.12 4.34
C SER A 98 4.33 -10.41 3.74
N PHE A 99 4.29 -10.97 2.53
CA PHE A 99 3.08 -11.55 1.96
C PHE A 99 2.44 -12.60 2.89
N PHE A 100 3.25 -13.42 3.55
CA PHE A 100 2.75 -14.40 4.53
C PHE A 100 2.07 -13.75 5.74
N GLU A 101 2.66 -12.66 6.25
CA GLU A 101 2.08 -11.89 7.35
C GLU A 101 0.76 -11.23 6.92
N ALA A 102 0.65 -10.84 5.65
CA ALA A 102 -0.58 -10.31 5.07
C ALA A 102 -1.69 -11.35 4.90
N GLU A 103 -1.34 -12.58 4.50
CA GLU A 103 -2.28 -13.71 4.47
C GLU A 103 -2.88 -13.97 5.85
N ILE A 104 -2.06 -14.02 6.89
CA ILE A 104 -2.52 -14.24 8.27
C ILE A 104 -3.34 -13.04 8.79
N ALA A 105 -3.02 -11.83 8.35
CA ALA A 105 -3.75 -10.64 8.77
C ALA A 105 -5.14 -10.54 8.16
N LEU A 106 -5.26 -10.83 6.85
CA LEU A 106 -6.44 -10.52 6.05
C LEU A 106 -7.34 -11.73 5.78
N ASN A 107 -6.83 -12.96 5.87
CA ASN A 107 -7.64 -14.17 5.67
C ASN A 107 -8.21 -14.68 7.00
N PRO A 108 -9.54 -14.64 7.22
CA PRO A 108 -10.17 -15.13 8.46
C PRO A 108 -9.93 -16.61 8.71
N ALA A 109 -9.79 -17.40 7.64
CA ALA A 109 -9.52 -18.85 7.71
C ALA A 109 -8.16 -19.17 8.35
N LYS A 110 -7.24 -18.20 8.34
CA LYS A 110 -5.86 -18.39 8.79
C LYS A 110 -5.68 -17.76 10.15
N THR A 111 -5.56 -18.61 11.16
CA THR A 111 -5.07 -18.19 12.48
C THR A 111 -3.56 -18.34 12.55
N TRP A 112 -2.87 -17.38 13.18
CA TRP A 112 -1.47 -17.57 13.56
C TRP A 112 -1.38 -18.75 14.54
N ALA A 113 -0.86 -19.89 14.08
CA ALA A 113 -0.54 -21.02 14.93
C ALA A 113 0.97 -21.29 14.86
N ALA A 114 1.57 -21.48 16.04
CA ALA A 114 3.00 -21.72 16.18
C ALA A 114 3.47 -22.97 15.41
N ASP A 115 2.55 -23.90 15.13
CA ASP A 115 2.82 -25.19 14.52
C ASP A 115 3.06 -25.12 13.00
N PHE A 116 2.57 -24.09 12.30
CA PHE A 116 2.71 -23.99 10.84
C PHE A 116 4.09 -23.54 10.38
N GLY A 117 4.93 -23.04 11.30
CA GLY A 117 6.20 -22.42 10.94
C GLY A 117 6.01 -21.13 10.14
N TRP A 118 7.01 -20.26 10.16
CA TRP A 118 7.00 -19.05 9.33
C TRP A 118 7.55 -19.41 7.94
N SER A 119 6.73 -19.26 6.89
CA SER A 119 7.15 -19.50 5.51
C SER A 119 7.27 -18.18 4.74
N ALA A 120 8.36 -18.02 4.01
CA ALA A 120 8.58 -16.88 3.12
C ALA A 120 8.16 -17.19 1.67
N GLU A 121 7.68 -18.41 1.40
CA GLU A 121 7.25 -18.84 0.08
C GLU A 121 5.77 -18.53 -0.13
N PHE A 122 5.49 -17.51 -0.94
CA PHE A 122 4.10 -17.10 -1.20
C PHE A 122 3.33 -18.10 -2.07
N ALA A 123 4.03 -18.93 -2.86
CA ALA A 123 3.42 -19.88 -3.78
C ALA A 123 2.56 -20.94 -3.04
N ALA A 124 2.94 -21.27 -1.81
CA ALA A 124 2.20 -22.19 -0.95
C ALA A 124 0.77 -21.71 -0.63
N PHE A 125 0.55 -20.39 -0.65
CA PHE A 125 -0.72 -19.81 -0.25
C PHE A 125 -1.68 -19.55 -1.42
N LEU A 126 -1.22 -19.68 -2.67
CA LEU A 126 -2.00 -19.25 -3.83
C LEU A 126 -3.33 -20.00 -3.98
N GLU A 127 -3.34 -21.28 -3.64
CA GLU A 127 -4.47 -22.19 -3.79
C GLU A 127 -5.41 -22.20 -2.58
N ASP A 128 -5.03 -21.53 -1.48
CA ASP A 128 -5.82 -21.53 -0.25
C ASP A 128 -7.15 -20.79 -0.44
N LYS A 129 -8.22 -21.28 0.19
CA LYS A 129 -9.50 -20.57 0.17
C LYS A 129 -9.39 -19.26 0.96
N ILE A 130 -9.94 -18.20 0.38
CA ILE A 130 -10.17 -16.93 1.07
C ILE A 130 -11.58 -17.01 1.61
N GLU A 131 -11.72 -17.26 2.91
CA GLU A 131 -13.05 -17.25 3.52
C GLU A 131 -13.55 -15.81 3.57
N THR A 132 -14.65 -15.56 2.86
CA THR A 132 -15.34 -14.26 2.88
C THR A 132 -16.44 -14.23 3.95
N GLU A 133 -16.75 -15.40 4.52
CA GLU A 133 -17.75 -15.60 5.56
C GLU A 133 -17.05 -15.63 6.91
N VAL A 134 -16.99 -14.48 7.56
CA VAL A 134 -16.68 -14.44 8.98
C VAL A 134 -17.92 -14.93 9.74
N PRO A 135 -17.81 -15.93 10.64
CA PRO A 135 -18.95 -16.40 11.44
C PRO A 135 -19.58 -15.21 12.19
N GLU A 136 -20.92 -15.20 12.28
CA GLU A 136 -21.71 -14.07 12.84
C GLU A 136 -21.29 -13.68 14.27
N ASP A 137 -20.61 -14.57 15.01
CA ASP A 137 -20.08 -14.34 16.35
C ASP A 137 -18.78 -13.50 16.40
N ALA A 138 -18.14 -13.21 15.25
CA ALA A 138 -16.97 -12.34 15.15
C ALA A 138 -17.32 -10.93 14.63
N ALA A 139 -18.50 -10.42 15.00
CA ALA A 139 -19.07 -9.13 14.60
C ALA A 139 -18.31 -7.87 15.04
N GLY A 140 -17.07 -7.98 15.52
CA GLY A 140 -16.22 -6.84 15.81
C GLY A 140 -14.93 -7.26 16.50
N ASP A 141 -13.82 -7.26 15.77
CA ASP A 141 -12.50 -7.44 16.37
C ASP A 141 -12.03 -6.11 16.99
N PHE A 142 -11.55 -6.12 18.23
CA PHE A 142 -11.06 -4.92 18.90
C PHE A 142 -9.54 -4.87 18.86
N SER A 143 -8.99 -3.85 18.20
CA SER A 143 -7.55 -3.66 18.12
C SER A 143 -6.97 -3.23 19.47
N LEU A 144 -6.16 -4.09 20.08
CA LEU A 144 -5.44 -3.78 21.31
C LEU A 144 -4.30 -2.76 21.11
N ILE A 145 -3.92 -2.48 19.87
CA ILE A 145 -2.83 -1.53 19.55
C ILE A 145 -3.33 -0.13 19.19
N SER A 146 -4.54 0.01 18.65
CA SER A 146 -5.11 1.30 18.23
C SER A 146 -6.39 1.66 18.97
N GLY A 147 -6.99 0.72 19.70
CA GLY A 147 -8.27 0.90 20.38
C GLY A 147 -9.47 1.02 19.43
N LYS A 148 -9.29 0.69 18.14
CA LYS A 148 -10.35 0.74 17.13
C LYS A 148 -11.13 -0.57 17.11
N VAL A 149 -12.46 -0.46 16.98
CA VAL A 149 -13.32 -1.61 16.65
C VAL A 149 -13.30 -1.80 15.13
N ARG A 150 -12.90 -2.99 14.68
CA ARG A 150 -12.91 -3.40 13.28
C ARG A 150 -14.26 -4.05 12.97
N VAL A 151 -15.16 -3.28 12.35
CA VAL A 151 -16.42 -3.82 11.84
C VAL A 151 -16.22 -4.10 10.35
N GLN A 152 -16.33 -5.36 9.94
CA GLN A 152 -16.42 -5.68 8.51
C GLN A 152 -17.82 -5.32 8.04
N THR A 153 -17.97 -4.15 7.43
CA THR A 153 -19.23 -3.79 6.77
C THR A 153 -19.29 -4.54 5.45
N LYS A 154 -20.27 -5.44 5.29
CA LYS A 154 -20.62 -5.96 3.97
C LYS A 154 -21.11 -4.77 3.13
N GLU A 155 -20.31 -4.32 2.18
CA GLU A 155 -20.85 -3.54 1.07
C GLU A 155 -21.66 -4.50 0.21
N ASP A 156 -22.97 -4.56 0.41
CA ASP A 156 -23.87 -5.24 -0.52
C ASP A 156 -23.74 -4.54 -1.88
N GLU A 157 -23.29 -5.27 -2.91
CA GLU A 157 -23.28 -4.79 -4.29
C GLU A 157 -24.74 -4.55 -4.74
N ALA A 158 -25.25 -3.35 -4.48
CA ALA A 158 -26.44 -2.86 -5.16
C ALA A 158 -26.13 -2.77 -6.65
N THR A 159 -26.72 -3.68 -7.42
CA THR A 159 -26.70 -3.71 -8.88
C THR A 159 -27.41 -2.45 -9.39
N GLY A 160 -26.66 -1.38 -9.59
CA GLY A 160 -27.14 -0.12 -10.15
C GLY A 160 -26.26 0.30 -11.32
N ASP A 161 -26.74 0.06 -12.53
CA ASP A 161 -26.17 0.57 -13.77
C ASP A 161 -26.30 2.10 -13.78
N GLY A 162 -25.24 2.79 -13.36
CA GLY A 162 -25.10 4.23 -13.38
C GLY A 162 -23.65 4.58 -13.70
N PRO A 163 -23.38 5.67 -14.44
CA PRO A 163 -22.03 6.01 -14.84
C PRO A 163 -21.21 6.19 -13.57
N ARG A 164 -20.13 5.40 -13.45
CA ARG A 164 -19.10 5.58 -12.44
C ARG A 164 -18.58 7.00 -12.57
N SER A 165 -19.13 7.91 -11.76
CA SER A 165 -18.63 9.27 -11.67
C SER A 165 -17.16 9.13 -11.29
N VAL A 166 -16.27 9.49 -12.22
CA VAL A 166 -14.87 9.75 -11.89
C VAL A 166 -14.94 10.89 -10.89
N ALA A 167 -14.92 10.56 -9.60
CA ALA A 167 -14.70 11.54 -8.58
C ALA A 167 -13.33 12.11 -8.88
N ILE A 168 -13.29 13.35 -9.39
CA ILE A 168 -12.07 14.13 -9.44
C ILE A 168 -11.70 14.34 -7.98
N TYR A 169 -10.89 13.42 -7.47
CA TYR A 169 -10.33 13.48 -6.13
C TYR A 169 -9.34 14.64 -6.15
N ASN A 170 -9.79 15.81 -5.71
CA ASN A 170 -8.89 16.89 -5.36
C ASN A 170 -8.57 16.76 -3.87
N PRO A 171 -7.47 16.10 -3.47
CA PRO A 171 -7.06 16.13 -2.08
C PRO A 171 -6.75 17.59 -1.74
N GLY A 172 -7.49 18.15 -0.78
CA GLY A 172 -7.34 19.54 -0.32
C GLY A 172 -5.92 19.94 0.13
N TYR A 173 -4.97 19.00 0.15
CA TYR A 173 -3.55 19.18 0.41
C TYR A 173 -2.75 19.88 -0.71
N CYS A 174 -3.37 20.19 -1.85
CA CYS A 174 -2.74 20.97 -2.91
C CYS A 174 -3.16 22.47 -2.92
N ASN A 175 -4.07 22.89 -2.03
CA ASN A 175 -4.54 24.28 -2.02
C ASN A 175 -3.52 25.27 -1.46
N ASP A 176 -2.63 24.84 -0.55
CA ASP A 176 -1.65 25.72 0.09
C ASP A 176 -0.27 25.70 -0.59
N ARG A 177 -0.16 25.10 -1.78
CA ARG A 177 1.10 25.10 -2.54
C ARG A 177 1.22 26.41 -3.31
N THR A 178 2.40 27.02 -3.24
CA THR A 178 2.74 28.22 -4.04
C THR A 178 2.80 27.95 -5.53
N TRP A 179 2.96 26.70 -5.95
CA TRP A 179 2.96 26.29 -7.34
C TRP A 179 1.89 25.23 -7.58
N LYS A 180 0.91 25.56 -8.43
CA LYS A 180 -0.29 24.73 -8.67
C LYS A 180 -0.32 24.09 -10.06
N GLY A 181 0.81 24.08 -10.77
CA GLY A 181 0.88 23.61 -12.16
C GLY A 181 0.26 24.59 -13.15
N LEU A 182 0.22 24.21 -14.42
CA LEU A 182 -0.51 24.94 -15.45
C LEU A 182 -1.98 24.48 -15.40
N ASP A 183 -2.89 25.43 -15.22
CA ASP A 183 -4.32 25.15 -15.07
C ASP A 183 -4.94 24.79 -16.44
N ASP A 184 -5.47 23.58 -16.57
CA ASP A 184 -6.07 23.07 -17.81
C ASP A 184 -7.39 23.79 -18.16
N GLY A 185 -7.92 24.62 -17.26
CA GLY A 185 -9.13 25.43 -17.45
C GLY A 185 -8.92 26.79 -18.14
N VAL A 186 -7.67 27.14 -18.50
CA VAL A 186 -7.40 28.41 -19.20
C VAL A 186 -7.89 28.29 -20.65
N VAL A 187 -9.12 28.74 -20.88
CA VAL A 187 -9.60 29.04 -22.23
C VAL A 187 -8.72 30.18 -22.77
N THR A 188 -7.98 29.91 -23.82
CA THR A 188 -7.15 30.88 -24.54
C THR A 188 -8.02 31.83 -25.36
N SER A 189 -8.92 32.55 -24.70
CA SER A 189 -9.58 33.70 -25.29
C SER A 189 -8.76 34.95 -24.96
N GLU A 190 -7.95 35.32 -25.95
CA GLU A 190 -7.60 36.70 -26.35
C GLU A 190 -6.67 37.57 -25.49
N ASP A 191 -6.24 37.13 -24.31
CA ASP A 191 -5.18 37.84 -23.58
C ASP A 191 -3.85 37.10 -23.66
N SER A 192 -3.27 37.04 -24.86
CA SER A 192 -1.88 36.63 -25.03
C SER A 192 -0.99 37.67 -24.36
N THR A 193 -0.40 37.31 -23.22
CA THR A 193 0.59 38.09 -22.49
C THR A 193 1.65 38.62 -23.44
N THR A 194 1.89 39.93 -23.44
CA THR A 194 2.93 40.56 -24.26
C THR A 194 4.28 39.85 -24.03
N MET A 195 4.87 39.31 -25.09
CA MET A 195 6.19 38.68 -25.02
C MET A 195 7.24 39.73 -24.64
N GLY A 196 7.85 39.56 -23.47
CA GLY A 196 9.03 40.31 -23.04
C GLY A 196 10.31 39.49 -23.28
N GLU A 197 11.39 40.17 -23.64
CA GLU A 197 12.71 39.53 -23.77
C GLU A 197 13.17 39.00 -22.40
N GLY A 198 13.52 37.71 -22.35
CA GLY A 198 14.00 37.05 -21.15
C GLY A 198 15.39 37.53 -20.73
N ARG A 199 15.79 37.27 -19.48
CA ARG A 199 17.13 37.61 -19.00
C ARG A 199 18.17 36.74 -19.70
N SER A 200 19.10 37.36 -20.43
CA SER A 200 20.25 36.69 -21.03
C SER A 200 21.52 36.92 -20.20
N GLY A 201 22.30 35.87 -19.98
CA GLY A 201 23.59 35.94 -19.30
C GLY A 201 24.14 34.54 -19.01
N ILE A 202 25.44 34.46 -18.71
CA ILE A 202 26.05 33.21 -18.27
C ILE A 202 25.65 32.97 -16.80
N ALA A 203 25.19 31.75 -16.50
CA ALA A 203 24.77 31.39 -15.14
C ALA A 203 25.90 31.64 -14.13
N GLN A 204 25.52 32.18 -12.97
CA GLN A 204 26.46 32.54 -11.92
C GLN A 204 27.28 31.31 -11.50
N GLY A 205 28.61 31.36 -11.69
CA GLY A 205 29.53 30.25 -11.45
C GLY A 205 30.12 29.58 -12.70
N TYR A 206 29.70 29.99 -13.90
CA TYR A 206 30.32 29.58 -15.16
C TYR A 206 31.13 30.76 -15.71
N SER A 207 32.46 30.64 -15.76
CA SER A 207 33.29 31.56 -16.53
C SER A 207 33.29 31.11 -17.99
N GLY A 208 32.89 31.99 -18.90
CA GLY A 208 33.22 31.82 -20.32
C GLY A 208 34.74 31.69 -20.45
N LYS A 209 35.20 30.72 -21.24
CA LYS A 209 36.62 30.49 -21.50
C LYS A 209 37.31 31.73 -22.04
#